data_AF-A0A2K4IBN9-F1
#
_entry.id   AF-A0A2K4IBN9-F1
#
_cell.length_a   1.000
_cell.length_b   1.000
_cell.length_c   1.000
_cell.angle_alpha   90.00
_cell.angle_beta   90.00
_cell.angle_gamma   90.00
#
_symmetry.space_group_name_H-M   'P 1'
#
loop_
_entity.id
_entity.type
_entity.pdbx_description
1 polymer ?
#
loop_
_entity_poly.entity_id
_entity_poly.type
_entity_poly.pdbx_seq_one_letter_code
_entity_poly.pdbx_strand_id
1 'polypeptide(L)' 'MNLAGQQFDERSLLERALRNMRPAKDQPVRVRWALVRDAFGLGSMAAYAMCKEFQLDPEEKVKP' A
#
# COMPACT_ATOMS: atom_id res chain seq x y z
N MET A 1 0.28 18.09 -0.32
CA MET A 1 -1.18 17.87 -0.33
C MET A 1 -1.81 18.44 0.95
N ASN A 2 -2.97 19.12 0.86
CA ASN A 2 -3.72 19.61 2.04
C ASN A 2 -4.97 18.75 2.25
N LEU A 3 -5.09 18.10 3.41
CA LEU A 3 -6.23 17.27 3.81
C LEU A 3 -6.79 17.79 5.13
N ALA A 4 -8.05 18.25 5.13
CA ALA A 4 -8.72 18.78 6.32
C ALA A 4 -7.92 19.86 7.08
N GLY A 5 -7.22 20.74 6.35
CA GLY A 5 -6.39 21.81 6.91
C GLY A 5 -4.99 21.37 7.37
N GLN A 6 -4.65 20.09 7.21
CA GLN A 6 -3.32 19.57 7.49
C GLN A 6 -2.50 19.41 6.21
N GLN A 7 -1.27 19.91 6.25
CA GLN A 7 -0.33 19.77 5.14
C GLN A 7 0.42 18.44 5.25
N PHE A 8 0.36 17.65 4.20
CA PHE A 8 1.11 16.40 4.03
C PHE A 8 2.10 16.51 2.88
N ASP A 9 3.31 16.02 3.12
CA ASP A 9 4.20 15.60 2.04
C ASP A 9 3.63 14.34 1.38
N GLU A 10 3.56 14.35 0.05
CA GLU A 10 2.88 13.29 -0.71
C GLU A 10 3.60 11.96 -0.59
N ARG A 11 4.94 11.96 -0.67
CA ARG A 11 5.73 10.74 -0.53
C ARG A 11 5.57 10.13 0.86
N SER A 12 5.60 10.96 1.90
CA SER A 12 5.40 10.54 3.29
C SER A 12 3.99 9.99 3.53
N LEU A 13 2.97 10.58 2.90
CA LEU A 13 1.59 10.10 2.98
C LEU A 13 1.45 8.72 2.31
N LEU A 14 2.04 8.53 1.13
CA LEU A 14 2.06 7.25 0.43
C LEU A 14 2.76 6.17 1.24
N GLU A 15 3.92 6.46 1.83
CA GLU A 15 4.63 5.52 2.68
C GLU A 15 3.74 5.04 3.85
N ARG A 16 3.07 5.98 4.52
CA ARG A 16 2.15 5.68 5.62
C ARG A 16 0.97 4.82 5.15
N ALA A 17 0.39 5.13 4.00
CA ALA A 17 -0.70 4.34 3.43
C ALA A 17 -0.24 2.89 3.14
N LEU A 18 0.91 2.71 2.48
CA LEU A 18 1.45 1.39 2.12
C LEU A 18 1.78 0.53 3.35
N ARG A 19 2.37 1.12 4.40
CA ARG A 19 2.71 0.39 5.64
C ARG A 19 1.47 -0.07 6.41
N ASN A 20 0.44 0.76 6.45
CA ASN A 20 -0.79 0.50 7.21
C ASN A 20 -1.84 -0.29 6.42
N MET A 21 -1.62 -0.56 5.15
CA MET A 21 -2.56 -1.31 4.32
C MET A 21 -2.75 -2.73 4.85
N ARG A 22 -4.01 -3.14 4.99
CA ARG A 22 -4.44 -4.47 5.44
C ARG A 22 -5.64 -4.93 4.61
N PRO A 23 -5.80 -6.24 4.36
CA PRO A 23 -7.04 -6.76 3.80
C PRO A 23 -8.20 -6.50 4.77
N ALA A 24 -9.43 -6.45 4.25
CA ALA A 24 -10.62 -6.41 5.10
C ALA A 24 -10.73 -7.69 5.95
N LYS A 25 -11.45 -7.61 7.09
CA LYS A 25 -11.54 -8.69 8.09
C LYS A 25 -12.05 -10.02 7.53
N ASP A 26 -12.88 -9.96 6.50
CA ASP A 26 -13.50 -11.09 5.80
C ASP A 26 -12.71 -11.57 4.57
N GLN A 27 -11.65 -10.86 4.19
CA GLN A 27 -10.82 -11.25 3.05
C GLN A 27 -9.70 -12.22 3.48
N PRO A 28 -9.30 -13.15 2.58
CA PRO A 28 -8.17 -14.02 2.84
C PRO A 28 -6.88 -13.22 3.01
N VAL A 29 -5.89 -13.85 3.66
CA VAL A 29 -4.51 -13.33 3.70
C VAL A 29 -4.02 -13.08 2.27
N ARG A 30 -3.52 -11.88 2.00
CA ARG A 30 -3.02 -11.48 0.67
C ARG A 30 -1.55 -11.11 0.75
N VAL A 31 -0.85 -11.29 -0.37
CA VAL A 31 0.48 -10.73 -0.56
C VAL A 31 0.39 -9.21 -0.71
N ARG A 32 1.36 -8.49 -0.14
CA ARG A 32 1.35 -7.02 -0.06
C ARG A 32 1.15 -6.36 -1.42
N TRP A 33 1.83 -6.83 -2.47
CA TRP A 33 1.71 -6.22 -3.80
C TRP A 33 0.28 -6.28 -4.34
N ALA A 34 -0.50 -7.33 -4.01
CA ALA A 34 -1.88 -7.45 -4.45
C ALA A 34 -2.80 -6.44 -3.76
N LEU A 35 -2.53 -6.13 -2.49
CA LEU A 35 -3.25 -5.07 -1.76
C LEU A 35 -2.96 -3.70 -2.37
N VAL A 36 -1.68 -3.42 -2.66
CA VAL A 36 -1.26 -2.15 -3.28
C VAL A 36 -1.87 -2.00 -4.68
N ARG A 37 -1.87 -3.08 -5.47
CA ARG A 37 -2.51 -3.12 -6.80
C ARG A 37 -3.97 -2.69 -6.72
N ASP A 38 -4.73 -3.34 -5.84
CA ASP A 38 -6.18 -3.12 -5.74
C ASP A 38 -6.51 -1.74 -5.15
N ALA A 39 -5.72 -1.25 -4.18
CA ALA A 39 -5.93 0.05 -3.54
C ALA A 39 -5.63 1.24 -4.47
N PHE A 40 -4.58 1.13 -5.30
CA PHE A 40 -4.14 2.22 -6.18
C PHE A 40 -4.59 2.06 -7.64
N GLY A 41 -5.24 0.95 -8.01
CA GLY A 41 -5.66 0.69 -9.39
C GLY A 41 -4.49 0.49 -10.36
N LEU A 42 -3.41 -0.16 -9.90
CA LEU A 42 -2.17 -0.33 -10.67
C LEU A 42 -2.12 -1.67 -11.41
N GLY A 43 -1.18 -1.80 -12.35
CA GLY A 43 -0.74 -3.11 -12.84
C GLY A 43 0.10 -3.85 -11.79
N SER A 44 0.17 -5.18 -11.88
CA SER A 44 0.92 -6.03 -10.93
C SER A 44 2.40 -5.65 -10.81
N MET A 45 3.07 -5.38 -11.95
CA MET A 45 4.47 -4.96 -11.97
C MET A 45 4.68 -3.61 -11.26
N ALA A 46 3.78 -2.64 -11.51
CA ALA A 46 3.86 -1.33 -10.89
C ALA A 46 3.63 -1.41 -9.36
N ALA A 47 2.66 -2.23 -8.93
CA ALA A 47 2.42 -2.45 -7.50
C ALA A 47 3.60 -3.14 -6.81
N TYR A 48 4.24 -4.10 -7.48
CA TYR A 48 5.45 -4.77 -6.99
C TYR A 48 6.62 -3.78 -6.84
N ALA A 49 6.86 -2.96 -7.87
CA ALA A 49 7.89 -1.92 -7.82
C ALA A 49 7.61 -0.87 -6.74
N MET A 50 6.35 -0.46 -6.56
CA MET A 50 5.94 0.48 -5.51
C MET A 50 6.23 -0.07 -4.11
N CYS A 51 6.04 -1.37 -3.87
CA CYS A 51 6.43 -1.97 -2.60
C CYS A 51 7.94 -1.85 -2.36
N LYS A 52 8.76 -2.16 -3.37
CA LYS A 52 10.23 -2.07 -3.28
C LYS A 52 10.73 -0.63 -3.09
N GLU A 53 10.12 0.34 -3.77
CA GLU A 53 10.44 1.77 -3.67
C GLU A 53 10.33 2.28 -2.21
N PHE A 54 9.37 1.76 -1.45
CA PHE A 54 9.18 2.08 -0.03
C PHE A 54 9.79 1.05 0.92
N GLN A 55 10.73 0.23 0.43
CA GLN A 55 11.47 -0.78 1.22
C GLN A 55 10.56 -1.81 1.91
N LEU A 56 9.45 -2.15 1.26
CA LEU A 56 8.52 -3.19 1.71
C LEU A 56 8.74 -4.47 0.93
N ASP A 57 8.51 -5.62 1.58
CA ASP A 57 8.53 -6.91 0.90
C ASP A 57 7.20 -7.11 0.14
N PRO A 58 7.21 -7.17 -1.21
CA PRO A 58 5.98 -7.32 -1.99
C PRO A 58 5.30 -8.67 -1.77
N GLU A 59 6.07 -9.71 -1.46
CA GLU A 59 5.58 -11.09 -1.23
C GLU A 59 5.14 -11.35 0.23
N GLU A 60 5.27 -10.33 1.09
CA GLU A 60 4.84 -10.44 2.48
C GLU A 60 3.36 -10.77 2.55
N LYS A 61 3.03 -11.85 3.28
CA LYS A 61 1.65 -12.23 3.57
C LYS A 61 1.08 -11.33 4.66
N VAL A 62 0.21 -10.41 4.27
CA VAL A 62 -0.46 -9.48 5.17
C VAL A 62 -1.77 -10.09 5.65
N LYS A 63 -1.89 -10.27 6.97
CA LYS A 63 -3.11 -10.77 7.62
C LYS A 63 -4.08 -9.60 7.87
N PRO A 64 -5.40 -9.87 7.92
CA PRO A 64 -6.40 -8.89 8.37
C PRO A 64 -6.12 -8.38 9.80
#